data_AF-A0A5Q2RM84-F1
#
_entry.id   AF-A0A5Q2RM84-F1
#
_cell.length_a   1.000
_cell.length_b   1.000
_cell.length_c   1.000
_cell.angle_alpha   90.00
_cell.angle_beta   90.00
_cell.angle_gamma   90.00
#
_symmetry.space_group_name_H-M   'P 1'
#
loop_
_entity.id
_entity.type
_entity.pdbx_description
1 polymer ?
#
loop_
_entity_poly.entity_id
_entity_poly.type
_entity_poly.pdbx_seq_one_letter_code
_entity_poly.pdbx_strand_id
1 'polypeptide(L)' 'MADREVITAEDLDRMTPDQRAAAVRASIVTDWDQVPPEVRARVEATAATLARQADHRTAG' A
#
# COMPACT_ATOMS: atom_id res chain seq x y z
N MET A 1 10.76 8.52 -4.80
CA MET A 1 10.36 7.69 -3.64
C MET A 1 11.00 8.30 -2.41
N ALA A 2 10.23 8.61 -1.37
CA ALA A 2 10.85 8.78 -0.06
C ALA A 2 11.55 7.46 0.27
N ASP A 3 12.81 7.54 0.67
CA ASP A 3 13.66 6.41 1.03
C ASP A 3 13.02 5.67 2.20
N ARG A 4 12.18 4.68 1.90
CA ARG A 4 11.38 3.98 2.90
C ARG A 4 12.29 2.91 3.46
N GLU A 5 12.83 3.18 4.64
CA GLU A 5 13.80 2.32 5.32
C GLU A 5 13.32 0.87 5.34
N VAL A 6 14.09 0.00 4.68
CA VAL A 6 13.81 -1.43 4.65
C VAL A 6 14.26 -2.01 5.98
N ILE A 7 13.30 -2.43 6.81
CA ILE A 7 13.59 -3.14 8.06
C ILE A 7 14.03 -4.56 7.71
N THR A 8 15.28 -4.89 7.96
CA THR A 8 15.83 -6.23 7.67
C THR A 8 15.47 -7.23 8.78
N ALA A 9 15.68 -8.52 8.50
CA ALA A 9 15.51 -9.56 9.52
C ALA A 9 16.42 -9.33 10.74
N GLU A 10 17.66 -8.87 10.50
CA GLU A 10 18.61 -8.57 11.57
C GLU A 10 18.14 -7.38 12.43
N ASP A 11 17.51 -6.38 11.82
CA ASP A 11 16.93 -5.25 12.55
C ASP A 11 15.75 -5.71 13.41
N LEU A 12 14.91 -6.60 12.88
CA LEU A 12 13.82 -7.19 13.66
C LEU A 12 14.35 -7.97 14.85
N ASP A 13 15.42 -8.76 14.70
CA ASP A 13 16.02 -9.54 15.79
C ASP A 13 16.55 -8.66 16.93
N ARG A 14 16.96 -7.42 16.63
CA ARG A 14 17.37 -6.42 17.62
C ARG A 14 16.19 -5.65 18.25
N MET A 15 14.97 -5.79 17.72
CA MET A 15 13.77 -5.14 18.24
C MET A 15 13.00 -6.02 19.24
N THR A 16 12.54 -5.39 20.33
CA THR A 16 11.51 -5.95 21.22
C THR A 16 10.18 -6.13 20.46
N PRO A 17 9.27 -7.00 20.95
CA PRO A 17 7.94 -7.16 20.34
C PRO A 17 7.17 -5.84 20.16
N ASP A 18 7.23 -4.93 21.13
CA ASP A 18 6.54 -3.63 21.06
C ASP A 18 7.15 -2.70 20.00
N GLN A 19 8.49 -2.71 19.86
CA GLN A 19 9.17 -1.96 18.80
C GLN A 19 8.83 -2.48 17.41
N ARG A 20 8.73 -3.81 17.25
CA ARG A 20 8.27 -4.42 15.99
C ARG A 20 6.85 -3.97 15.66
N ALA A 21 5.94 -4.01 16.64
CA ALA A 21 4.56 -3.58 16.45
C ALA A 21 4.47 -2.08 16.07
N ALA A 22 5.25 -1.22 16.73
CA ALA A 22 5.30 0.20 16.41
C ALA A 22 5.84 0.47 15.00
N ALA A 23 6.90 -0.24 14.59
CA ALA A 23 7.49 -0.10 13.26
C ALA A 23 6.53 -0.52 12.14
N VAL A 24 5.80 -1.62 12.33
CA VAL A 24 4.75 -2.04 11.40
C VAL A 24 3.66 -0.98 11.30
N ARG A 25 3.15 -0.48 12.44
CA ARG A 25 2.13 0.58 12.44
C ARG A 25 2.58 1.84 11.70
N ALA A 26 3.82 2.26 11.90
CA ALA A 26 4.39 3.43 11.22
C ALA A 26 4.54 3.21 9.70
N SER A 27 4.68 1.97 9.24
CA SER A 27 4.78 1.65 7.82
C SER A 27 3.44 1.68 7.06
N ILE A 28 2.32 1.59 7.78
CA ILE A 28 0.97 1.58 7.19
C ILE A 28 0.62 2.97 6.69
N VAL A 29 0.24 3.06 5.41
CA VAL A 29 -0.33 4.27 4.83
C VAL A 29 -1.83 4.27 5.06
N THR A 30 -2.34 5.26 5.80
CA THR A 30 -3.77 5.40 6.11
C THR A 30 -4.50 6.36 5.18
N ASP A 31 -3.77 7.26 4.52
CA ASP A 31 -4.33 8.31 3.67
C ASP A 31 -3.95 8.10 2.20
N TRP A 32 -4.90 8.33 1.30
CA TRP A 32 -4.68 8.10 -0.13
C TRP A 32 -3.55 8.95 -0.71
N ASP A 33 -3.37 10.18 -0.23
CA ASP A 33 -2.33 11.09 -0.72
C ASP A 33 -0.92 10.72 -0.25
N GLN A 34 -0.79 9.83 0.72
CA GLN A 34 0.49 9.29 1.17
C GLN A 34 0.89 8.02 0.40
N VAL A 35 0.01 7.47 -0.44
CA VAL A 35 0.30 6.32 -1.27
C VAL A 35 1.26 6.74 -2.41
N PRO A 36 2.31 5.96 -2.69
CA PRO A 36 3.24 6.27 -3.77
C PRO A 36 2.53 6.46 -5.13
N PRO A 37 2.91 7.46 -5.94
CA PRO A 37 2.23 7.77 -7.20
C PRO A 37 2.09 6.58 -8.15
N GLU A 38 3.12 5.74 -8.24
CA GLU A 38 3.12 4.53 -9.07
C GLU A 38 2.09 3.49 -8.62
N VAL A 39 1.88 3.37 -7.31
CA VAL A 39 0.87 2.47 -6.74
C VAL A 39 -0.52 3.05 -6.96
N ARG A 40 -0.70 4.36 -6.73
CA ARG A 40 -1.96 5.07 -7.01
C ARG A 40 -2.39 4.87 -8.45
N ALA A 41 -1.50 5.13 -9.41
CA ALA A 41 -1.78 4.97 -10.83
C ALA A 41 -2.21 3.55 -11.18
N ARG A 42 -1.57 2.52 -10.59
CA ARG A 42 -1.96 1.12 -10.80
C ARG A 42 -3.35 0.81 -10.27
N VAL A 43 -3.68 1.29 -9.08
CA VAL A 43 -5.01 1.10 -8.47
C VAL A 43 -6.08 1.81 -9.31
N GLU A 44 -5.85 3.05 -9.71
CA GLU A 44 -6.76 3.83 -10.56
C GLU A 44 -7.00 3.15 -11.92
N ALA A 45 -5.95 2.64 -12.57
CA ALA A 45 -6.09 1.90 -13.82
C ALA A 45 -6.90 0.60 -13.65
N THR A 46 -6.72 -0.09 -12.53
CA THR A 46 -7.49 -1.30 -12.19
C THR A 46 -8.96 -0.94 -11.96
N ALA A 47 -9.24 0.09 -11.17
CA ALA A 47 -10.59 0.57 -10.91
C ALA A 47 -11.32 0.97 -12.20
N ALA A 48 -10.64 1.71 -13.10
CA ALA A 48 -11.20 2.08 -14.40
C ALA A 48 -11.54 0.86 -15.27
N THR A 49 -10.73 -0.19 -15.20
CA THR A 49 -10.99 -1.44 -15.93
C THR A 49 -12.20 -2.17 -15.38
N LEU A 50 -12.30 -2.27 -14.05
CA LEU A 50 -13.44 -2.92 -13.38
C LEU A 50 -14.75 -2.16 -13.62
N ALA A 51 -14.72 -0.83 -13.60
CA ALA A 51 -15.89 0.01 -13.89
C ALA A 51 -16.43 -0.28 -15.30
N ARG A 52 -15.57 -0.28 -16.33
CA ARG A 52 -15.98 -0.60 -17.70
C ARG A 52 -16.60 -2.01 -17.82
N GLN A 53 -16.02 -2.99 -17.13
CA GLN A 53 -16.55 -4.36 -17.12
C GLN A 53 -17.91 -4.45 -16.44
N ALA A 54 -18.14 -3.68 -15.38
CA ALA A 54 -19.43 -3.61 -14.70
C ALA A 54 -20.50 -3.00 -15.62
N ASP A 55 -20.18 -1.88 -16.29
CA ASP A 55 -21.10 -1.22 -17.23
C ASP A 55 -21.53 -2.15 -18.37
N HIS A 56 -20.59 -2.93 -18.91
CA HIS A 56 -20.88 -3.92 -19.95
C HIS A 56 -21.77 -5.07 -19.46
N ARG A 57 -21.72 -5.41 -18.17
CA ARG A 57 -22.56 -6.46 -17.57
C ARG A 57 -23.99 -5.97 -17.31
N THR A 58 -24.17 -4.68 -17.03
CA THR A 58 -25.49 -4.10 -16.76
C THR A 58 -26.23 -3.69 -18.04
N ALA A 59 -25.51 -3.52 -19.15
CA ALA A 59 -26.08 -3.12 -20.44
C ALA A 59 -26.54 -4.29 -21.35
N GLY A 60 -26.30 -5.55 -20.96
CA GLY A 60 -26.70 -6.75 -21.70
C GLY A 60 -27.74 -7.56 -20.93
#